data_AF-A0A959F6N1-F1
#
_entry.id   AF-A0A959F6N1-F1
#
_cell.length_a   1.000
_cell.length_b   1.000
_cell.length_c   1.000
_cell.angle_alpha   90.00
_cell.angle_beta   90.00
_cell.angle_gamma   90.00
#
_symmetry.space_group_name_H-M   'P 1'
#
loop_
_entity.id
_entity.type
_entity.pdbx_description
1 polymer ?
#
loop_
_entity_poly.entity_id
_entity_poly.type
_entity_poly.pdbx_seq_one_letter_code
_entity_poly.pdbx_strand_id
1 'polypeptide(L)'
;MAKLKFYTDEHISKAVVRGLKARGIDAESCVDLGMRTSTDEEHLIFAAGQQRVIVTYDNDFLKLHQSGLRHAGIAFSAKPKSIGEM
;
A
#
# COMPACT_ATOMS: atom_id res chain seq x y z
N MET A 1 4.45 8.43 19.95
CA MET A 1 4.41 8.69 18.49
C MET A 1 3.64 7.56 17.82
N ALA A 2 2.75 7.85 16.87
CA ALA A 2 2.02 6.81 16.13
C ALA A 2 2.99 6.07 15.19
N LYS A 3 2.98 4.73 15.21
CA LYS A 3 3.77 3.92 14.27
C LYS A 3 3.03 3.87 12.94
N LEU A 4 3.73 4.19 11.86
CA LEU A 4 3.22 4.07 10.50
C LEU A 4 3.00 2.60 10.15
N LYS A 5 1.86 2.30 9.53
CA LYS A 5 1.51 0.96 9.04
C LYS A 5 1.33 1.02 7.53
N PHE A 6 1.75 -0.03 6.84
CA PHE A 6 1.65 -0.10 5.39
C PHE A 6 0.71 -1.22 4.94
N TYR A 7 0.08 -1.00 3.81
CA TYR A 7 -0.66 -1.97 3.03
C TYR A 7 -0.15 -1.89 1.59
N THR A 8 0.36 -2.98 1.04
CA THR A 8 0.98 -2.97 -0.28
C THR A 8 0.06 -3.59 -1.33
N ASP A 9 -0.03 -2.92 -2.47
CA ASP A 9 -0.67 -3.42 -3.69
C ASP A 9 0.02 -4.70 -4.22
N GLU A 10 -0.62 -5.41 -5.16
CA GLU A 10 -0.20 -6.72 -5.65
C GLU A 10 1.10 -6.69 -6.45
N HIS A 11 1.39 -5.53 -7.05
CA HIS A 11 2.60 -5.29 -7.81
C HIS A 11 3.82 -4.96 -6.94
N ILE A 12 3.62 -4.77 -5.63
CA ILE A 12 4.73 -4.57 -4.70
C ILE A 12 5.37 -5.92 -4.36
N SER A 13 6.68 -6.01 -4.57
CA SER A 13 7.44 -7.23 -4.28
C SER A 13 7.31 -7.66 -2.81
N LYS A 14 7.01 -8.95 -2.57
CA LYS A 14 6.99 -9.52 -1.21
C LYS A 14 8.31 -9.34 -0.46
N ALA A 15 9.43 -9.17 -1.18
CA ALA A 15 10.72 -8.88 -0.54
C ALA A 15 10.72 -7.52 0.18
N VAL A 16 9.99 -6.52 -0.33
CA VAL A 16 9.81 -5.22 0.31
C VAL A 16 9.05 -5.39 1.63
N VAL A 17 7.91 -6.10 1.60
CA VAL A 17 7.09 -6.36 2.79
C VAL A 17 7.89 -7.10 3.86
N ARG A 18 8.62 -8.16 3.48
CA ARG A 18 9.51 -8.87 4.39
C ARG A 18 10.60 -7.97 4.96
N GLY A 19 11.21 -7.12 4.13
CA GLY A 19 12.24 -6.17 4.56
C GLY A 19 11.73 -5.13 5.56
N LEU A 20 10.49 -4.68 5.40
CA LEU A 20 9.80 -3.80 6.35
C LEU A 20 9.51 -4.52 7.66
N LYS A 21 8.89 -5.72 7.60
CA LYS A 21 8.61 -6.54 8.80
C LYS A 21 9.88 -6.85 9.59
N ALA A 22 10.99 -7.19 8.91
CA ALA A 22 12.28 -7.47 9.54
C ALA A 22 12.89 -6.25 10.28
N ARG A 23 12.44 -5.02 9.95
CA ARG A 23 12.83 -3.77 10.62
C ARG A 23 11.82 -3.32 11.68
N GLY A 24 10.86 -4.17 12.04
CA GLY A 24 9.83 -3.87 13.03
C GLY A 24 8.76 -2.90 12.54
N ILE A 25 8.64 -2.71 11.22
CA ILE A 25 7.60 -1.90 10.58
C ILE A 25 6.40 -2.81 10.27
N ASP A 26 5.21 -2.37 10.67
CA ASP A 26 3.95 -3.06 10.38
C ASP A 26 3.59 -2.84 8.90
N ALA A 27 3.58 -3.91 8.12
CA ALA A 27 3.27 -3.89 6.70
C ALA A 27 2.46 -5.14 6.35
N GLU A 28 1.39 -5.02 5.58
CA GLU A 28 0.67 -6.17 5.03
C GLU A 28 0.61 -6.10 3.52
N SER A 29 0.59 -7.26 2.86
CA SER A 29 0.44 -7.37 1.41
C SER A 29 -0.98 -7.79 1.07
N CYS A 30 -1.59 -7.16 0.07
CA CYS A 30 -2.87 -7.64 -0.47
C CYS A 30 -2.78 -9.12 -0.90
N VAL A 31 -1.61 -9.55 -1.38
CA VAL A 31 -1.35 -10.93 -1.82
C VAL A 31 -1.38 -11.90 -0.64
N ASP A 32 -0.73 -11.55 0.46
CA ASP A 32 -0.68 -12.42 1.65
C ASP A 32 -2.05 -12.46 2.36
N LEU A 33 -2.87 -11.43 2.18
CA LEU A 33 -4.23 -11.34 2.68
C LEU A 33 -5.28 -11.97 1.73
N GLY A 34 -4.87 -12.50 0.58
CA GLY A 34 -5.78 -13.11 -0.39
C GLY A 34 -6.69 -12.12 -1.12
N MET A 35 -6.34 -10.83 -1.12
CA MET A 35 -7.13 -9.74 -1.68
C MET A 35 -6.77 -9.38 -3.13
N ARG A 36 -6.02 -10.22 -3.87
CA ARG A 36 -5.59 -9.88 -5.25
C ARG A 36 -6.73 -9.56 -6.20
N THR A 37 -7.89 -10.17 -6.01
CA THR A 37 -9.05 -9.96 -6.87
C THR A 37 -9.96 -8.84 -6.37
N SER A 38 -9.56 -8.14 -5.31
CA SER A 38 -10.31 -7.02 -4.77
C SER A 38 -10.17 -5.79 -5.65
N THR A 39 -11.17 -4.93 -5.59
CA THR A 39 -11.13 -3.64 -6.29
C THR A 39 -10.25 -2.62 -5.55
N ASP A 40 -9.82 -1.57 -6.24
CA ASP A 40 -9.07 -0.48 -5.62
C ASP A 40 -9.85 0.20 -4.48
N GLU A 41 -11.18 0.29 -4.59
CA GLU A 41 -12.04 0.81 -3.53
C GLU A 41 -12.02 -0.10 -2.30
N GLU A 42 -12.09 -1.43 -2.48
CA GLU A 42 -11.99 -2.39 -1.39
C GLU A 42 -10.63 -2.33 -0.71
N HIS A 43 -9.56 -2.16 -1.49
CA HIS A 43 -8.22 -1.91 -0.98
C HIS A 43 -8.13 -0.64 -0.13
N LEU A 44 -8.72 0.47 -0.59
CA LEU A 44 -8.77 1.73 0.17
C LEU A 44 -9.59 1.61 1.44
N ILE A 45 -10.76 0.97 1.39
CA ILE A 45 -11.61 0.73 2.55
C ILE A 45 -10.88 -0.11 3.59
N PHE A 46 -10.26 -1.21 3.17
CA PHE A 46 -9.49 -2.08 4.06
C PHE A 46 -8.33 -1.33 4.72
N ALA A 47 -7.51 -0.63 3.91
CA ALA A 47 -6.36 0.10 4.41
C ALA A 47 -6.79 1.24 5.36
N ALA A 48 -7.84 1.98 5.02
CA ALA A 48 -8.40 3.03 5.86
C ALA A 48 -8.91 2.49 7.20
N GLY A 49 -9.66 1.37 7.19
CA GLY A 49 -10.17 0.72 8.39
C GLY A 49 -9.07 0.24 9.34
N GLN A 50 -7.89 -0.10 8.81
CA GLN A 50 -6.71 -0.48 9.61
C GLN A 50 -5.71 0.65 9.84
N GLN A 51 -6.02 1.87 9.39
CA GLN A 51 -5.12 3.04 9.42
C GLN A 51 -3.75 2.77 8.77
N ARG A 52 -3.76 2.09 7.63
CA ARG A 52 -2.58 1.73 6.83
C ARG A 52 -2.44 2.67 5.63
N VAL A 53 -1.22 3.12 5.36
CA VAL A 53 -0.87 3.82 4.12
C VAL A 53 -0.77 2.81 2.99
N ILE A 54 -1.45 3.07 1.87
CA ILE A 54 -1.34 2.24 0.67
C ILE A 54 -0.03 2.53 -0.04
N VAL A 55 0.72 1.49 -0.39
CA VAL A 55 1.89 1.56 -1.26
C VAL A 55 1.55 0.94 -2.60
N THR A 56 1.58 1.74 -3.67
CA THR A 56 1.12 1.31 -4.99
C THR A 56 1.90 1.97 -6.13
N TYR A 57 1.91 1.30 -7.28
CA TYR A 57 2.35 1.87 -8.55
C TYR A 57 1.18 2.26 -9.45
N ASP A 58 -0.05 1.95 -9.05
CA ASP A 58 -1.24 2.18 -9.84
C ASP A 58 -1.78 3.61 -9.64
N ASN A 59 -2.00 4.32 -10.74
CA ASN A 59 -2.53 5.67 -10.77
C ASN A 59 -4.02 5.72 -10.41
N ASP A 60 -4.74 4.60 -10.48
CA ASP A 60 -6.18 4.57 -10.21
C ASP A 60 -6.48 4.91 -8.73
N PHE A 61 -5.57 4.59 -7.80
CA PHE A 61 -5.63 5.08 -6.42
C PHE A 61 -5.57 6.61 -6.30
N LEU A 62 -4.86 7.31 -7.22
CA LEU A 62 -4.82 8.77 -7.23
C LEU A 62 -6.14 9.36 -7.76
N LYS A 63 -6.80 8.69 -8.69
CA LYS A 63 -8.15 9.08 -9.15
C LYS A 63 -9.16 8.92 -8.03
N LEU A 64 -9.08 7.83 -7.26
CA LEU A 64 -9.93 7.60 -6.08
C LEU A 64 -9.66 8.61 -4.96
N HIS A 65 -8.42 9.03 -4.78
CA HIS A 65 -8.11 10.16 -3.91
C HIS A 65 -8.81 11.45 -4.39
N GLN A 66 -8.71 11.77 -5.68
CA GLN A 66 -9.35 12.95 -6.27
C GLN A 66 -10.88 12.91 -6.20
N SER A 67 -11.49 11.73 -6.23
CA SER A 67 -12.95 11.58 -6.05
C SER A 67 -13.41 11.79 -4.60
N GLY A 68 -12.48 11.96 -3.66
CA GLY A 68 -12.76 12.23 -2.25
C GLY A 68 -12.90 10.97 -1.38
N LEU A 69 -12.53 9.79 -1.90
CA LEU A 69 -12.55 8.56 -1.12
C LEU A 69 -11.53 8.65 0.02
N ARG A 70 -11.99 8.41 1.26
CA ARG A 70 -11.14 8.54 2.45
C ARG A 70 -10.09 7.44 2.51
N HIS A 71 -8.87 7.81 2.89
CA HIS A 71 -7.77 6.89 3.13
C HIS A 71 -6.82 7.41 4.21
N ALA A 72 -6.01 6.52 4.81
CA ALA A 72 -5.00 6.89 5.79
C ALA A 72 -3.70 7.45 5.15
N GLY A 73 -3.57 7.35 3.83
CA GLY A 73 -2.47 7.90 3.04
C GLY A 73 -2.17 7.03 1.83
N ILE A 74 -1.52 7.62 0.82
CA ILE A 74 -1.05 6.91 -0.37
C ILE A 74 0.43 7.25 -0.59
N ALA A 75 1.28 6.24 -0.59
CA ALA A 75 2.68 6.29 -0.99
C ALA A 75 2.79 5.75 -2.42
N PHE A 76 2.86 6.67 -3.37
CA PHE A 76 2.83 6.38 -4.81
C PHE A 76 4.23 6.47 -5.44
N SER A 77 4.50 5.59 -6.40
CA SER A 77 5.63 5.70 -7.33
C SER A 77 5.16 5.36 -8.74
N ALA A 78 5.56 6.12 -9.75
CA ALA A 78 5.11 5.88 -11.12
C ALA A 78 5.65 4.58 -11.75
N LYS A 79 6.67 3.97 -11.12
CA LYS A 79 7.27 2.71 -11.56
C LYS A 79 7.97 2.00 -10.39
N PRO A 80 8.20 0.69 -10.47
CA PRO A 80 9.14 0.00 -9.60
C PRO A 80 10.52 0.65 -9.73
N LYS A 81 11.15 0.94 -8.58
CA LYS A 81 12.51 1.45 -8.51
C LYS A 81 13.42 0.43 -7.83
N SER A 82 14.66 0.38 -8.28
CA SER A 82 15.70 -0.35 -7.56
C SER A 82 16.11 0.39 -6.28
N ILE A 83 16.73 -0.32 -5.33
CA ILE A 83 17.20 0.31 -4.09
C ILE A 83 18.29 1.35 -4.45
N GLY A 84 18.09 2.59 -4.02
CA GLY A 84 19.03 3.70 -4.25
C GLY A 84 18.79 4.50 -5.54
N GLU A 85 17.81 4.10 -6.36
CA GLU A 85 17.40 4.86 -7.53
C GLU A 85 16.50 6.04 -7.12
N MET A 86 16.93 7.26 -7.43
CA MET A 86 16.19 8.50 -7.13
C MET A 86 15.09 8.79 -8.13
#